data_AF-A0A966TPA7-F1
#
_entry.id   AF-A0A966TPA7-F1
#
_cell.length_a   1.000
_cell.length_b   1.000
_cell.length_c   1.000
_cell.angle_alpha   90.00
_cell.angle_beta   90.00
_cell.angle_gamma   90.00
#
_symmetry.space_group_name_H-M   'P 1'
#
loop_
_entity.id
_entity.type
_entity.pdbx_description
1 polymer ?
#
loop_
_entity_poly.entity_id
_entity_poly.type
_entity_poly.pdbx_seq_one_letter_code
_entity_poly.pdbx_strand_id
1 'polypeptide(L)'
;MAKALAATDLVPITYKGNVANCMIALELANRIGVSPLMVMQNLYTINGRPTWSSQFVIAAINTCGRFSTLKFSFNAEKTSCYAYATEKITGEVLRGSTISLEMADLEGWAQKKGSKWVTMPELMLTYRAAAFFGRIYCPEILNGMHTDNELEDISRSN
;
A
#
# COMPACT_ATOMS: atom_id res chain seq x y z
N MET A 1 15.43 -1.67 -22.28
CA MET A 1 14.12 -1.23 -21.72
C MET A 1 14.25 0.00 -20.81
N ALA A 2 15.07 -0.02 -19.75
CA ALA A 2 15.20 1.11 -18.81
C ALA A 2 15.50 2.48 -19.46
N LYS A 3 16.43 2.53 -20.43
CA LYS A 3 16.75 3.77 -21.18
C LYS A 3 15.54 4.32 -21.95
N ALA A 4 14.68 3.45 -22.49
CA ALA A 4 13.48 3.86 -23.21
C ALA A 4 12.42 4.40 -22.24
N LEU A 5 12.26 3.76 -21.08
CA LEU A 5 11.35 4.24 -20.02
C LEU A 5 11.80 5.60 -19.47
N ALA A 6 13.11 5.81 -19.29
CA ALA A 6 13.63 7.10 -18.84
C ALA A 6 13.46 8.22 -19.88
N ALA A 7 13.28 7.89 -21.16
CA ALA A 7 13.19 8.88 -22.24
C ALA A 7 11.75 9.34 -22.55
N THR A 8 10.72 8.60 -22.12
CA THR A 8 9.33 8.96 -22.39
C THR A 8 8.78 9.96 -21.37
N ASP A 9 7.84 10.80 -21.80
CA ASP A 9 7.10 11.72 -20.93
C ASP A 9 5.97 11.03 -20.14
N LEU A 10 5.67 9.76 -20.45
CA LEU A 10 4.57 9.01 -19.83
C LEU A 10 4.93 8.40 -18.47
N VAL A 11 6.22 8.39 -18.09
CA VAL A 11 6.64 7.96 -16.75
C VAL A 11 6.61 9.14 -15.77
N PRO A 12 6.40 8.90 -14.47
CA PRO A 12 6.49 9.96 -13.46
C PRO A 12 7.86 10.64 -13.46
N ILE A 13 7.89 11.90 -13.00
CA ILE A 13 9.08 12.76 -13.07
C ILE A 13 10.32 12.16 -12.39
N THR A 14 10.12 11.36 -11.34
CA THR A 14 11.18 10.63 -10.61
C THR A 14 11.95 9.63 -11.49
N TYR A 15 11.35 9.18 -12.60
CA TYR A 15 11.93 8.21 -13.53
C TYR A 15 12.43 8.87 -14.82
N LYS A 16 11.93 10.06 -15.17
CA LYS A 16 12.31 10.78 -16.39
C LYS A 16 13.78 11.19 -16.33
N GLY A 17 14.54 10.80 -17.36
CA GLY A 17 15.99 10.97 -17.42
C GLY A 17 16.78 10.11 -16.43
N ASN A 18 16.12 9.31 -15.56
CA ASN A 18 16.76 8.53 -14.52
C ASN A 18 16.68 7.03 -14.80
N VAL A 19 17.70 6.54 -15.51
CA VAL A 19 17.83 5.13 -15.91
C VAL A 19 17.97 4.20 -14.69
N ALA A 20 18.63 4.65 -13.62
CA ALA A 20 18.82 3.86 -12.41
C ALA A 20 17.48 3.58 -11.71
N ASN A 21 16.65 4.62 -11.51
CA ASN A 21 15.31 4.45 -10.96
C ASN A 21 14.43 3.56 -11.84
N CYS A 22 14.53 3.70 -13.17
CA CYS A 22 13.82 2.83 -14.10
C CYS A 22 14.24 1.36 -13.98
N MET A 23 15.52 1.10 -13.73
CA MET A 23 16.05 -0.26 -13.55
C MET A 23 15.53 -0.91 -12.27
N ILE A 24 15.48 -0.15 -11.17
CA ILE A 24 14.89 -0.63 -9.90
C ILE A 24 13.40 -0.92 -10.07
N ALA A 25 12.65 -0.04 -10.74
CA ALA A 25 11.23 -0.28 -11.01
C ALA A 25 11.00 -1.53 -11.86
N LEU A 26 11.85 -1.79 -12.86
CA LEU A 26 11.80 -3.01 -13.67
C LEU A 26 12.07 -4.27 -12.84
N GLU A 27 13.08 -4.24 -11.98
CA GLU A 27 13.40 -5.35 -11.07
C GLU A 27 12.24 -5.63 -10.10
N LEU A 28 11.66 -4.59 -9.49
CA LEU A 28 10.51 -4.72 -8.60
C LEU A 28 9.29 -5.28 -9.33
N ALA A 29 9.02 -4.78 -10.54
CA ALA A 29 7.92 -5.25 -11.39
C ALA A 29 8.06 -6.74 -11.70
N ASN A 30 9.27 -7.19 -12.02
CA ASN A 30 9.57 -8.61 -12.26
C ASN A 30 9.35 -9.47 -11.00
N ARG A 31 9.79 -8.99 -9.83
CA ARG A 31 9.63 -9.73 -8.56
C ARG A 31 8.19 -9.97 -8.16
N ILE A 32 7.33 -8.97 -8.32
CA ILE A 32 5.92 -9.05 -7.89
C ILE A 32 4.96 -9.41 -9.04
N GLY A 33 5.49 -9.64 -10.24
CA GLY A 33 4.72 -10.08 -11.40
C GLY A 33 3.74 -9.03 -11.96
N VAL A 34 4.06 -7.74 -11.85
CA VAL A 34 3.22 -6.64 -12.37
C VAL A 34 3.93 -5.86 -13.47
N SER A 35 3.20 -4.99 -14.17
CA SER A 35 3.81 -4.17 -15.22
C SER A 35 4.74 -3.09 -14.63
N PRO A 36 5.86 -2.74 -15.31
CA PRO A 36 6.76 -1.68 -14.86
C PRO A 36 6.07 -0.32 -14.68
N LEU A 37 5.10 -0.01 -15.54
CA LEU A 37 4.34 1.24 -15.44
C LEU A 37 3.49 1.28 -14.16
N MET A 38 2.89 0.15 -13.77
CA MET A 38 2.12 0.04 -12.54
C MET A 38 3.01 0.28 -11.31
N VAL A 39 4.24 -0.26 -11.30
CA VAL A 39 5.23 0.03 -10.25
C VAL A 39 5.56 1.52 -10.24
N MET A 40 5.95 2.08 -11.39
CA MET A 40 6.40 3.47 -11.46
C MET A 40 5.33 4.46 -10.99
N GLN A 41 4.06 4.22 -11.33
CA GLN A 41 2.95 5.10 -10.94
C GLN A 41 2.61 5.04 -9.45
N ASN A 42 2.91 3.92 -8.77
CA ASN A 42 2.46 3.66 -7.41
C ASN A 42 3.59 3.57 -6.37
N LEU A 43 4.85 3.59 -6.82
CA LEU A 43 6.01 3.59 -5.95
C LEU A 43 6.49 5.03 -5.71
N TYR A 44 6.33 5.48 -4.47
CA TYR A 44 6.77 6.79 -4.00
C TYR A 44 8.04 6.67 -3.18
N THR A 45 8.78 7.78 -3.06
CA THR A 45 9.91 7.89 -2.15
C THR A 45 9.56 8.90 -1.06
N ILE A 46 9.43 8.44 0.18
CA ILE A 46 9.16 9.28 1.36
C ILE A 46 10.37 9.17 2.28
N ASN A 47 11.02 10.30 2.58
CA ASN A 47 12.28 10.36 3.35
C ASN A 47 13.35 9.38 2.86
N GLY A 48 13.51 9.25 1.53
CA GLY A 48 14.49 8.37 0.92
C GLY A 48 14.13 6.87 0.93
N ARG A 49 12.94 6.50 1.42
CA ARG A 49 12.48 5.11 1.45
C ARG A 49 11.43 4.85 0.35
N PRO A 50 11.62 3.83 -0.51
CA PRO A 50 10.61 3.38 -1.45
C PRO A 50 9.38 2.86 -0.71
N THR A 51 8.20 3.23 -1.20
CA THR A 51 6.94 3.05 -0.49
C THR A 51 5.80 2.83 -1.47
N TRP A 52 4.92 1.89 -1.17
CA TRP A 52 3.75 1.65 -2.01
C TRP A 52 2.60 2.59 -1.68
N SER A 53 1.85 3.00 -2.70
CA SER A 53 0.53 3.58 -2.47
C SER A 53 -0.38 2.54 -1.80
N SER A 54 -1.19 2.97 -0.83
CA SER A 54 -2.17 2.07 -0.19
C SER A 54 -3.17 1.49 -1.21
N GLN A 55 -3.50 2.26 -2.24
CA GLN A 55 -4.37 1.81 -3.34
C GLN A 55 -3.72 0.71 -4.18
N PHE A 56 -2.41 0.79 -4.41
CA PHE A 56 -1.66 -0.26 -5.11
C PHE A 56 -1.65 -1.55 -4.33
N VAL A 57 -1.48 -1.51 -3.00
CA VAL A 57 -1.55 -2.72 -2.17
C VAL A 57 -2.91 -3.41 -2.34
N ILE A 58 -4.01 -2.66 -2.27
CA ILE A 58 -5.36 -3.20 -2.48
C ILE A 58 -5.50 -3.78 -3.91
N ALA A 59 -5.05 -3.05 -4.93
CA ALA A 59 -5.13 -3.48 -6.31
C ALA A 59 -4.30 -4.75 -6.57
N ALA A 60 -3.10 -4.82 -6.03
CA ALA A 60 -2.20 -5.96 -6.14
C ALA A 60 -2.79 -7.20 -5.46
N ILE A 61 -3.35 -7.06 -4.24
CA ILE A 61 -4.06 -8.16 -3.56
C ILE A 61 -5.25 -8.65 -4.42
N ASN A 62 -6.04 -7.74 -4.98
CA ASN A 62 -7.19 -8.09 -5.80
C ASN A 62 -6.82 -8.80 -7.12
N THR A 63 -5.63 -8.51 -7.67
CA THR A 63 -5.18 -8.99 -8.98
C THR A 63 -4.16 -10.13 -8.91
N CYS A 64 -3.62 -10.46 -7.72
CA CYS A 64 -2.62 -11.53 -7.55
C CYS A 64 -3.14 -12.94 -7.83
N GLY A 65 -4.45 -13.11 -8.06
CA GLY A 65 -5.04 -14.39 -8.41
C GLY A 65 -5.23 -15.34 -7.23
N ARG A 66 -4.63 -15.10 -6.06
CA ARG A 66 -4.72 -15.96 -4.86
C ARG A 66 -6.03 -15.78 -4.08
N PHE A 67 -6.54 -14.55 -3.99
CA PHE A 67 -7.70 -14.22 -3.16
C PHE A 67 -8.91 -13.80 -4.00
N SER A 68 -10.11 -13.86 -3.40
CA SER A 68 -11.26 -13.06 -3.83
C SER A 68 -10.93 -11.57 -3.71
N THR A 69 -11.81 -10.70 -4.22
CA THR A 69 -11.71 -9.26 -3.96
C THR A 69 -11.65 -9.00 -2.46
N LEU A 70 -10.67 -8.21 -2.02
CA LEU A 70 -10.51 -7.75 -0.66
C LEU A 70 -11.74 -6.94 -0.25
N LYS A 71 -12.31 -7.29 0.91
CA LYS A 71 -13.46 -6.63 1.51
C LYS A 71 -13.09 -6.08 2.87
N PHE A 72 -13.90 -5.16 3.35
CA PHE A 72 -13.70 -4.45 4.60
C PHE A 72 -14.97 -4.54 5.43
N SER A 73 -14.82 -4.86 6.72
CA SER A 73 -15.93 -4.95 7.67
C SER A 73 -15.71 -3.94 8.77
N PHE A 74 -16.66 -3.02 8.91
CA PHE A 74 -16.70 -2.04 10.00
C PHE A 74 -17.58 -2.53 11.14
N ASN A 75 -17.29 -2.08 12.36
CA ASN A 75 -18.28 -2.15 13.45
C ASN A 75 -19.43 -1.15 13.22
N ALA A 76 -20.48 -1.26 14.03
CA ALA A 76 -21.68 -0.43 13.92
C ALA A 76 -21.37 1.07 14.02
N GLU A 77 -20.42 1.43 14.89
CA GLU A 77 -19.99 2.81 15.13
C GLU A 77 -18.96 3.32 14.12
N LYS A 78 -18.49 2.45 13.20
CA LYS A 78 -17.41 2.72 12.24
C LYS A 78 -16.10 3.25 12.85
N THR A 79 -15.84 2.87 14.09
CA THR A 79 -14.60 3.20 14.82
C THR A 79 -13.53 2.13 14.67
N SER A 80 -13.85 1.00 14.02
CA SER A 80 -12.90 -0.07 13.72
C SER A 80 -13.22 -0.78 12.41
N CYS A 81 -12.19 -1.35 11.79
CA CYS A 81 -12.27 -2.04 10.52
C CYS A 81 -11.25 -3.18 10.44
N TYR A 82 -11.63 -4.31 9.85
CA TYR A 82 -10.69 -5.33 9.40
C TYR A 82 -10.91 -5.65 7.93
N ALA A 83 -9.83 -6.06 7.26
CA ALA A 83 -9.87 -6.54 5.89
C ALA A 83 -9.98 -8.06 5.85
N TYR A 84 -10.73 -8.59 4.89
CA TYR A 84 -10.88 -10.03 4.70
C TYR A 84 -11.00 -10.39 3.23
N ALA A 85 -10.57 -11.60 2.90
CA ALA A 85 -10.73 -12.18 1.57
C ALA A 85 -10.77 -13.71 1.67
N THR A 86 -11.36 -14.35 0.68
CA THR A 86 -11.38 -15.81 0.57
C THR A 86 -10.18 -16.27 -0.24
N GLU A 87 -9.34 -17.15 0.30
CA GLU A 87 -8.29 -17.79 -0.47
C GLU A 87 -8.91 -18.80 -1.44
N LYS A 88 -8.66 -18.63 -2.74
CA LYS A 88 -9.38 -19.38 -3.78
C LYS A 88 -9.08 -20.87 -3.79
N ILE A 89 -7.88 -21.26 -3.35
CA ILE A 89 -7.44 -22.66 -3.36
C ILE A 89 -8.08 -23.44 -2.21
N THR A 90 -8.03 -22.89 -0.99
CA THR A 90 -8.53 -23.54 0.22
C THR A 90 -10.01 -23.28 0.47
N GLY A 91 -10.56 -22.20 -0.08
CA GLY A 91 -11.88 -21.69 0.25
C GLY A 91 -11.96 -21.02 1.62
N GLU A 92 -10.83 -20.88 2.33
CA GLU A 92 -10.79 -20.31 3.66
C GLU A 92 -10.98 -18.79 3.63
N VAL A 93 -11.77 -18.27 4.58
CA VAL A 93 -11.93 -16.83 4.78
C VAL A 93 -10.82 -16.33 5.71
N LEU A 94 -9.82 -15.68 5.11
CA LEU A 94 -8.73 -15.06 5.84
C LEU A 94 -9.15 -13.68 6.35
N ARG A 95 -8.85 -13.40 7.62
CA ARG A 95 -9.16 -12.13 8.27
C ARG A 95 -7.86 -11.48 8.74
N GLY A 96 -7.66 -10.22 8.37
CA GLY A 96 -6.56 -9.41 8.86
C GLY A 96 -6.84 -8.88 10.27
N SER A 97 -5.84 -8.20 10.85
CA SER A 97 -5.99 -7.53 12.13
C SER A 97 -7.06 -6.43 12.07
N THR A 98 -7.82 -6.29 13.15
CA THR A 98 -8.73 -5.16 13.33
C THR A 98 -7.95 -3.90 13.66
N ILE A 99 -8.17 -2.85 12.89
CA ILE A 99 -7.63 -1.53 13.11
C ILE A 99 -8.74 -0.68 13.74
N SER A 100 -8.42 0.10 14.77
CA SER A 100 -9.38 0.99 15.44
C SER A 100 -8.90 2.44 15.48
N LEU A 101 -9.83 3.37 15.67
CA LEU A 101 -9.49 4.78 15.95
C LEU A 101 -8.73 4.92 17.27
N GLU A 102 -9.05 4.09 18.27
CA GLU A 102 -8.27 4.04 19.52
C GLU A 102 -6.80 3.67 19.26
N MET A 103 -6.55 2.66 18.41
CA MET A 103 -5.20 2.32 17.97
C MET A 103 -4.55 3.51 17.23
N ALA A 104 -5.30 4.17 16.35
CA ALA A 104 -4.80 5.33 15.61
C ALA A 104 -4.41 6.50 16.53
N ASP A 105 -5.16 6.70 17.62
CA ASP A 105 -4.88 7.72 18.63
C ASP A 105 -3.63 7.38 19.45
N LEU A 106 -3.50 6.13 19.89
CA LEU A 106 -2.33 5.63 20.62
C LEU A 106 -1.05 5.66 19.77
N GLU A 107 -1.17 5.35 18.48
CA GLU A 107 -0.07 5.39 17.50
C GLU A 107 0.17 6.80 16.93
N GLY A 108 -0.71 7.76 17.22
CA GLY A 108 -0.58 9.15 16.81
C GLY A 108 -0.80 9.41 15.31
N TRP A 109 -1.48 8.54 14.57
CA TRP A 109 -1.70 8.68 13.11
C TRP A 109 -2.43 9.99 12.76
N ALA A 110 -3.42 10.37 13.57
CA ALA A 110 -4.22 11.57 13.32
C ALA A 110 -3.67 12.85 13.97
N GLN A 111 -2.57 12.77 14.75
CA GLN A 111 -2.12 13.88 15.59
C GLN A 111 -1.34 14.98 14.83
N LYS A 112 -1.01 14.75 13.56
CA LYS A 112 -0.26 15.73 12.75
C LYS A 112 -1.15 16.88 12.29
N LYS A 113 -0.63 18.10 12.40
CA LYS A 113 -1.30 19.31 11.89
C LYS A 113 -1.49 19.20 10.37
N GLY A 114 -2.74 19.19 9.92
CA GLY A 114 -3.11 18.97 8.51
C GLY A 114 -3.28 17.51 8.11
N SER A 115 -3.28 16.57 9.07
CA SER A 115 -3.58 15.17 8.80
C SER A 115 -4.98 15.03 8.20
N LYS A 116 -5.04 14.40 7.02
CA LYS A 116 -6.30 14.09 6.35
C LYS A 116 -7.10 13.01 7.08
N TRP A 117 -6.46 12.25 7.99
CA TRP A 117 -7.13 11.20 8.75
C TRP A 117 -8.17 11.74 9.72
N VAL A 118 -8.01 12.98 10.18
CA VAL A 118 -9.02 13.67 11.00
C VAL A 118 -10.34 13.83 10.24
N THR A 119 -10.27 14.10 8.94
CA THR A 119 -11.47 14.31 8.10
C THR A 119 -11.88 13.07 7.31
N MET A 120 -11.03 12.04 7.26
CA MET A 120 -11.26 10.79 6.50
C MET A 120 -10.91 9.53 7.32
N PRO A 121 -11.48 9.33 8.52
CA PRO A 121 -11.13 8.23 9.41
C PRO A 121 -11.44 6.84 8.81
N GLU A 122 -12.58 6.68 8.13
CA GLU A 122 -12.96 5.40 7.51
C GLU A 122 -11.95 4.98 6.41
N LEU A 123 -11.44 5.94 5.65
CA LEU A 123 -10.46 5.69 4.59
C LEU A 123 -9.11 5.26 5.18
N MET A 124 -8.66 5.96 6.23
CA MET A 124 -7.47 5.59 6.99
C MET A 124 -7.58 4.15 7.51
N LEU A 125 -8.68 3.81 8.18
CA LEU A 125 -8.92 2.46 8.72
C LEU A 125 -8.86 1.40 7.61
N THR A 126 -9.47 1.68 6.46
CA THR A 126 -9.49 0.79 5.29
C THR A 126 -8.08 0.54 4.75
N TYR A 127 -7.31 1.61 4.52
CA TYR A 127 -5.95 1.51 4.01
C TYR A 127 -5.02 0.77 4.97
N ARG A 128 -5.16 1.02 6.28
CA ARG A 128 -4.41 0.31 7.32
C ARG A 128 -4.78 -1.18 7.38
N ALA A 129 -6.07 -1.49 7.34
CA ALA A 129 -6.53 -2.87 7.32
C ALA A 129 -6.01 -3.63 6.08
N ALA A 130 -5.98 -2.98 4.91
CA ALA A 130 -5.42 -3.55 3.69
C ALA A 130 -3.90 -3.79 3.80
N ALA A 131 -3.15 -2.82 4.31
CA ALA A 131 -1.71 -2.95 4.50
C ALA A 131 -1.36 -4.11 5.46
N PHE A 132 -2.11 -4.22 6.57
CA PHE A 132 -1.89 -5.27 7.57
C PHE A 132 -2.28 -6.64 7.04
N PHE A 133 -3.40 -6.74 6.31
CA PHE A 133 -3.78 -7.97 5.62
C PHE A 133 -2.71 -8.41 4.63
N GLY A 134 -2.25 -7.47 3.79
CA GLY A 134 -1.18 -7.74 2.82
C GLY A 134 0.08 -8.26 3.51
N ARG A 135 0.46 -7.64 4.63
CA ARG A 135 1.69 -7.98 5.37
C ARG A 135 1.65 -9.40 5.93
N ILE A 136 0.48 -9.86 6.36
CA ILE A 136 0.29 -11.20 6.94
C ILE A 136 0.18 -12.25 5.83
N TYR A 137 -0.66 -12.01 4.81
CA TYR A 137 -1.07 -13.08 3.89
C TYR A 137 -0.39 -13.05 2.52
N CYS A 138 0.15 -11.91 2.09
CA CYS A 138 0.89 -11.78 0.82
C CYS A 138 2.08 -10.80 0.96
N PRO A 139 3.01 -11.08 1.89
CA PRO A 139 4.17 -10.21 2.14
C PRO A 139 5.04 -9.99 0.89
N GLU A 140 5.01 -10.92 -0.07
CA GLU A 140 5.69 -10.83 -1.36
C GLU A 140 5.22 -9.63 -2.20
N ILE A 141 3.95 -9.23 -2.08
CA ILE A 141 3.39 -8.05 -2.79
C ILE A 141 3.94 -6.77 -2.17
N LEU A 142 4.01 -6.71 -0.84
CA LEU A 142 4.58 -5.57 -0.13
C LEU A 142 6.10 -5.52 -0.24
N ASN A 143 6.76 -6.67 -0.42
CA ASN A 143 8.20 -6.81 -0.53
C ASN A 143 8.95 -6.09 0.61
N GLY A 144 8.42 -6.21 1.83
CA GLY A 144 8.95 -5.55 3.03
C GLY A 144 8.75 -4.02 3.09
N MET A 145 8.10 -3.41 2.09
CA MET A 145 7.84 -1.97 2.06
C MET A 145 6.60 -1.61 2.87
N HIS A 146 6.65 -0.41 3.46
CA HIS A 146 5.49 0.22 4.06
C HIS A 146 4.60 0.85 2.99
N THR A 147 3.37 1.15 3.38
CA THR A 147 2.51 2.06 2.62
C THR A 147 2.91 3.52 2.83
N ASP A 148 2.55 4.36 1.86
CA ASP A 148 2.74 5.82 1.88
C ASP A 148 2.28 6.41 3.21
N ASN A 149 1.06 6.06 3.60
CA ASN A 149 0.43 6.50 4.83
C ASN A 149 1.18 6.02 6.09
N GLU A 150 1.74 4.82 6.07
CA GLU A 150 2.58 4.30 7.16
C GLU A 150 3.86 5.11 7.38
N LEU A 151 4.57 5.44 6.30
CA LEU A 151 5.77 6.25 6.42
C LEU A 151 5.47 7.72 6.68
N GLU A 152 4.39 8.26 6.15
CA GLU A 152 3.95 9.61 6.48
C GLU A 152 3.74 9.76 7.98
N ASP A 153 3.25 8.73 8.67
CA ASP A 153 3.06 8.74 10.12
C ASP A 153 4.39 8.62 10.88
N ILE A 154 5.35 7.81 10.41
CA ILE A 154 6.67 7.64 11.05
C ILE A 154 7.63 8.84 10.81
N SER A 155 7.56 9.45 9.63
CA SER A 155 8.59 10.36 9.07
C SER A 155 8.82 11.70 9.77
N ARG A 156 8.11 12.01 10.87
CA ARG A 156 8.25 13.28 11.62
C ARG A 156 8.08 13.14 13.14
N SER A 157 8.40 11.97 13.69
CA SER A 157 8.44 11.77 15.15
C SER A 157 9.80 12.17 15.78
N ASN A 158 10.60 12.98 15.08
CA ASN A 158 11.86 13.58 15.55
C ASN A 158 11.83 15.09 15.33
#